data_AF-A0A2E9JWQ5-F1
#
_entry.id   AF-A0A2E9JWQ5-F1
#
_cell.length_a   1.000
_cell.length_b   1.000
_cell.length_c   1.000
_cell.angle_alpha   90.00
_cell.angle_beta   90.00
_cell.angle_gamma   90.00
#
_symmetry.space_group_name_H-M   'P 1'
#
loop_
_entity.id
_entity.type
_entity.pdbx_description
1 polymer ?
#
loop_
_entity_poly.entity_id
_entity_poly.type
_entity_poly.pdbx_seq_one_letter_code
_entity_poly.pdbx_strand_id
1 'polypeptide(L)'
;MKAKKFDSDFGQGKNVTGALDLSKAKRPKQQQKRVNVDFPTWMIEMLDKEAGRLGVTRQSIIKVWLAERLEQSASKPSKNLPASQVGTH
;
A
#
# COMPACT_ATOMS: atom_id res chain seq x y z
N MET A 1 4.70 -27.74 -13.94
CA MET A 1 5.12 -27.32 -15.30
C MET A 1 6.56 -26.78 -15.22
N LYS A 2 7.42 -27.01 -16.23
CA LYS A 2 8.76 -26.40 -16.29
C LYS A 2 8.64 -24.90 -16.64
N ALA A 3 9.40 -24.03 -15.98
CA ALA A 3 9.30 -22.57 -16.11
C ALA A 3 9.33 -22.06 -17.57
N LYS A 4 10.23 -22.58 -18.42
CA LYS A 4 10.32 -22.20 -19.84
C LYS A 4 9.04 -22.47 -20.64
N LYS A 5 8.29 -23.51 -20.29
CA LYS A 5 7.01 -23.84 -20.95
C LYS A 5 5.88 -22.96 -20.43
N PHE A 6 5.92 -22.60 -19.15
CA PHE A 6 4.98 -21.65 -18.55
C PHE A 6 5.09 -20.27 -19.21
N ASP A 7 6.31 -19.74 -19.33
CA ASP A 7 6.54 -18.42 -19.95
C ASP A 7 6.09 -18.38 -21.41
N SER A 8 6.41 -19.43 -22.18
CA SER A 8 5.98 -19.53 -23.58
C SER A 8 4.46 -19.63 -23.71
N ASP A 9 3.80 -20.42 -22.86
CA ASP A 9 2.35 -20.60 -22.94
C ASP A 9 1.60 -19.33 -22.44
N PHE A 10 2.13 -18.63 -21.43
CA PHE A 10 1.62 -17.33 -20.95
C PHE A 10 1.76 -16.23 -22.01
N GLY A 11 2.95 -16.09 -22.62
CA GLY A 11 3.20 -15.09 -23.67
C GLY A 11 2.38 -15.31 -24.94
N GLN A 12 1.96 -16.55 -25.20
CA GLN A 12 1.05 -16.91 -26.30
C GLN A 12 -0.44 -16.75 -25.94
N GLY A 13 -0.76 -16.21 -24.76
CA GLY A 13 -2.15 -16.01 -24.31
C GLY A 13 -2.89 -17.31 -23.98
N LYS A 14 -2.19 -18.44 -23.81
CA LYS A 14 -2.81 -19.71 -23.43
C LYS A 14 -3.19 -19.68 -21.95
N ASN A 15 -4.23 -20.42 -21.60
CA ASN A 15 -4.65 -20.57 -20.21
C ASN A 15 -3.62 -21.38 -19.42
N VAL A 16 -2.84 -20.71 -18.58
CA VAL A 16 -1.85 -21.32 -17.68
C VAL A 16 -2.36 -21.44 -16.23
N THR A 17 -3.65 -21.17 -15.99
CA THR A 17 -4.24 -21.09 -14.65
C THR A 17 -4.16 -22.43 -13.91
N GLY A 18 -4.24 -23.57 -14.62
CA GLY A 18 -4.07 -24.90 -14.03
C GLY A 18 -2.63 -25.23 -13.59
N ALA A 19 -1.64 -24.43 -13.98
CA ALA A 19 -0.26 -24.55 -13.53
C ALA A 19 0.09 -23.59 -12.38
N LEU A 20 -0.83 -22.69 -12.01
CA LEU A 20 -0.68 -21.76 -10.90
C LEU A 20 -1.19 -22.40 -9.61
N ASP A 21 -0.35 -22.39 -8.56
CA ASP A 21 -0.78 -22.73 -7.20
C ASP A 21 -1.57 -21.56 -6.60
N LEU A 22 -2.86 -21.47 -6.97
CA LEU A 22 -3.76 -20.42 -6.51
C LEU A 22 -4.04 -20.49 -5.00
N SER A 23 -3.74 -21.61 -4.34
CA SER A 23 -3.89 -21.73 -2.87
C SER A 23 -2.97 -20.78 -2.10
N LYS A 24 -1.89 -20.33 -2.74
CA LYS A 24 -0.93 -19.35 -2.20
C LYS A 24 -1.06 -17.97 -2.82
N ALA A 25 -2.04 -17.76 -3.72
CA ALA A 25 -2.27 -16.46 -4.34
C ALA A 25 -2.76 -15.46 -3.28
N LYS A 26 -1.84 -14.68 -2.73
CA LYS A 26 -2.15 -13.59 -1.81
C LYS A 26 -2.28 -12.30 -2.60
N ARG A 27 -3.33 -11.53 -2.33
CA ARG A 27 -3.47 -10.14 -2.80
C ARG A 27 -2.87 -9.24 -1.71
N PRO A 28 -1.59 -8.82 -1.81
CA PRO A 28 -0.89 -8.19 -0.69
C PRO A 28 -1.54 -6.88 -0.24
N LYS A 29 -2.20 -6.17 -1.18
CA LYS A 29 -2.93 -4.93 -0.92
C LYS A 29 -4.31 -5.12 -0.24
N GLN A 30 -4.75 -6.35 0.02
CA GLN A 30 -6.04 -6.63 0.67
C GLN A 30 -5.95 -6.95 2.17
N GLN A 31 -4.75 -7.16 2.70
CA GLN A 31 -4.60 -7.42 4.14
C GLN A 31 -4.78 -6.12 4.94
N GLN A 32 -5.86 -6.07 5.73
CA GLN A 32 -6.13 -4.97 6.64
C GLN A 32 -5.49 -5.27 8.00
N LYS A 33 -4.70 -4.34 8.53
CA LYS A 33 -4.15 -4.41 9.88
C LYS A 33 -4.76 -3.29 10.71
N ARG A 34 -5.33 -3.62 11.87
CA ARG A 34 -5.85 -2.62 12.81
C ARG A 34 -4.69 -1.98 13.57
N VAL A 35 -4.72 -0.66 13.68
CA VAL A 35 -3.76 0.15 14.43
C VAL A 35 -4.56 1.12 15.31
N ASN A 36 -4.13 1.29 16.55
CA ASN A 36 -4.69 2.28 17.47
C ASN A 36 -3.80 3.52 17.45
N VAL A 37 -4.41 4.70 17.41
CA VAL A 37 -3.72 5.99 17.39
C VAL A 37 -4.50 6.96 18.25
N ASP A 38 -3.79 7.64 19.15
CA ASP A 38 -4.36 8.73 19.95
C ASP A 38 -4.19 10.05 19.22
N PHE A 39 -5.23 10.89 19.26
CA PHE A 39 -5.25 12.21 18.64
C PHE A 39 -5.61 13.27 19.68
N PRO A 40 -4.98 14.46 19.63
CA PRO A 40 -5.44 15.59 20.43
C PRO A 40 -6.90 15.95 20.13
N THR A 41 -7.64 16.42 21.14
CA THR A 41 -9.07 16.77 21.02
C THR A 41 -9.34 17.72 19.86
N TRP A 42 -8.55 18.79 19.73
CA TRP A 42 -8.71 19.78 18.65
C TRP A 42 -8.60 19.15 17.26
N MET A 43 -7.79 18.11 17.10
CA MET A 43 -7.62 17.44 15.82
C MET A 43 -8.84 16.57 15.50
N ILE A 44 -9.40 15.89 16.51
CA ILE A 44 -10.63 15.10 16.35
C ILE A 44 -11.80 16.00 15.93
N GLU A 45 -11.96 17.15 16.60
CA GLU A 45 -13.00 18.14 16.28
C GLU A 45 -12.89 18.65 14.83
N MET A 46 -11.67 18.93 14.37
CA MET A 46 -11.41 19.32 12.99
C MET A 46 -11.73 18.20 11.98
N LEU A 47 -11.35 16.97 12.29
CA LEU A 47 -11.66 15.81 11.46
C LEU A 47 -13.17 15.55 11.39
N ASP A 48 -13.89 15.73 12.49
CA ASP A 48 -15.35 15.54 12.54
C ASP A 48 -16.10 16.58 11.74
N LYS A 49 -15.70 17.84 11.86
CA LYS A 49 -16.29 18.93 11.07
C LYS A 49 -16.18 18.64 9.58
N GLU A 50 -15.01 18.19 9.14
CA GLU A 50 -14.74 17.93 7.73
C GLU A 50 -15.43 16.64 7.24
N ALA A 51 -15.41 15.58 8.05
CA ALA A 51 -16.13 14.35 7.77
C ALA A 51 -17.64 14.62 7.63
N GLY A 52 -18.21 15.45 8.53
CA GLY A 52 -19.60 15.91 8.46
C GLY A 52 -19.88 16.73 7.20
N ARG A 53 -19.00 17.66 6.83
CA ARG A 53 -19.13 18.47 5.60
C ARG A 53 -19.18 17.61 4.33
N LEU A 54 -18.42 16.52 4.30
CA LEU A 54 -18.33 15.60 3.17
C LEU A 54 -19.33 14.43 3.24
N GLY A 55 -20.08 14.29 4.34
CA GLY A 55 -21.01 13.19 4.55
C GLY A 55 -20.32 11.83 4.66
N VAL A 56 -19.10 11.78 5.18
CA VAL A 56 -18.29 10.55 5.33
C VAL A 56 -17.93 10.30 6.78
N THR A 57 -17.37 9.13 7.07
CA THR A 57 -16.87 8.83 8.41
C THR A 57 -15.49 9.45 8.66
N ARG A 58 -15.17 9.70 9.93
CA ARG A 58 -13.83 10.11 10.38
C ARG A 58 -12.72 9.17 9.87
N GLN A 59 -12.98 7.86 9.88
CA GLN A 59 -12.04 6.84 9.38
C GLN A 59 -11.78 7.00 7.88
N SER A 60 -12.81 7.34 7.10
CA SER A 60 -12.67 7.56 5.65
C SER A 60 -11.75 8.74 5.36
N ILE A 61 -11.91 9.87 6.06
CA ILE A 61 -11.09 11.05 5.81
C ILE A 61 -9.64 10.86 6.26
N ILE A 62 -9.42 10.21 7.40
CA ILE A 62 -8.07 9.83 7.86
C ILE A 62 -7.37 8.98 6.79
N LYS A 63 -8.08 8.01 6.23
CA LYS A 63 -7.53 7.11 5.21
C LYS A 63 -7.17 7.84 3.91
N VAL A 64 -8.03 8.73 3.44
CA VAL A 64 -7.79 9.50 2.19
C VAL A 64 -6.59 10.43 2.35
N TRP A 65 -6.58 11.27 3.40
CA TRP A 65 -5.50 12.22 3.62
C TRP A 65 -4.15 11.54 3.88
N LEU A 66 -4.16 10.42 4.61
CA LEU A 66 -2.93 9.65 4.82
C LEU A 66 -2.42 9.07 3.50
N ALA A 67 -3.29 8.53 2.65
CA ALA A 67 -2.91 8.00 1.34
C ALA A 67 -2.33 9.10 0.44
N GLU A 68 -2.99 10.26 0.35
CA GLU A 68 -2.53 11.41 -0.43
C GLU A 68 -1.14 11.88 0.05
N ARG A 69 -0.94 12.00 1.37
CA ARG A 69 0.34 12.45 1.93
C ARG A 69 1.46 11.45 1.66
N LEU A 70 1.18 10.15 1.73
CA LEU A 70 2.14 9.08 1.42
C LEU A 70 2.50 9.07 -0.08
N GLU A 71 1.53 9.25 -0.97
CA GLU A 71 1.75 9.31 -2.41
C GLU A 71 2.58 10.54 -2.82
N GLN A 72 2.30 11.71 -2.23
CA GLN A 72 3.12 12.91 -2.41
C GLN A 72 4.56 12.74 -1.90
N SER A 73 4.77 11.90 -0.89
CA SER A 73 6.10 11.63 -0.34
C SER A 73 6.85 10.61 -1.21
N ALA A 74 6.16 9.62 -1.77
CA ALA A 74 6.74 8.63 -2.68
C ALA A 74 7.11 9.20 -4.06
N SER A 75 6.37 10.21 -4.53
CA SER A 75 6.63 10.86 -5.83
C SER A 75 7.75 11.91 -5.79
N LYS A 76 8.19 12.34 -4.61
CA LYS A 76 9.41 13.14 -4.46
C LYS A 76 10.62 12.21 -4.41
N PRO A 77 11.56 12.26 -5.38
CA PRO A 77 12.80 11.51 -5.26
C PRO A 77 13.49 11.95 -3.97
N SER A 78 13.80 10.99 -3.10
CA SER A 78 14.45 11.22 -1.81
C SER A 78 15.80 11.91 -2.02
N LYS A 79 15.83 13.24 -1.90
CA LYS A 79 17.05 13.96 -1.56
C LYS A 79 17.29 13.67 -0.09
N ASN A 80 18.40 12.97 0.17
CA ASN A 80 19.04 12.74 1.47
C ASN A 80 18.80 11.36 2.06
N LEU A 81 19.67 10.43 1.67
CA LEU A 81 20.27 9.53 2.64
C LEU A 81 21.78 9.83 2.62
N PRO A 82 22.40 10.27 3.73
CA PRO A 82 23.84 10.34 3.78
C PRO A 82 24.39 8.93 3.68
N ALA A 83 25.20 8.68 2.65
CA ALA A 83 26.09 7.54 2.61
C ALA A 83 27.18 7.75 3.67
N SER A 84 26.93 7.29 4.89
CA SER A 84 27.96 7.07 5.90
C SER A 84 27.94 5.59 6.25
N GLN A 85 28.84 4.82 5.64
CA GLN A 85 30.07 4.30 6.26
C GLN A 85 29.78 3.04 7.09
N VAL A 86 30.49 1.91 7.01
CA VAL A 86 31.71 1.45 6.36
C VAL A 86 31.63 -0.10 6.48
N GLY A 87 31.98 -0.83 5.44
CA GLY A 87 32.28 -2.27 5.55
C GLY A 87 33.71 -2.49 6.06
N THR A 88 33.94 -3.68 6.64
CA THR A 88 35.25 -4.37 6.82
C THR A 88 36.29 -3.64 7.68
N HIS A 89 36.82 -4.20 8.78
CA HIS A 89 37.24 -5.57 9.10
C HIS A 89 36.98 -5.90 10.56
#